data_AF-A0A4C2EAP3-F1
#
_entry.id   AF-A0A4C2EAP3-F1
#
_cell.length_a   1.000
_cell.length_b   1.000
_cell.length_c   1.000
_cell.angle_alpha   90.00
_cell.angle_beta   90.00
_cell.angle_gamma   90.00
#
_symmetry.space_group_name_H-M   'P 1'
#
loop_
_entity.id
_entity.type
_entity.pdbx_description
1 polymer ?
#
loop_
_entity_poly.entity_id
_entity_poly.type
_entity_poly.pdbx_seq_one_letter_code
_entity_poly.pdbx_strand_id
1 'polypeptide(L)'
;MVKKSLNPLKIDYRRCIVEDRLLQIRNEKIIDVADLVKVWTIDIEAKDSKQVVDFIRRFSQHRDPVPLMHVKRIKKKNAEKKILCVLICSVEMAREESEVTLFLEQEVPNLKYSNLENTQCVPRQAAPTKELVVEWSNEYWPLVWYGNPNDQILNDYVFDMDLIKFVLELISSRSREESQNGNQFPIVTAFINPRDTKTPIISVDKRSQHDHTLLDHSIMSGIKLVAQREAMRRYQVEKGEREDAG
;
A
#
# COMPACT_ATOMS: atom_id res chain seq x y z
N MET A 1 11.38 3.01 -11.89
CA MET A 1 12.47 2.54 -11.02
C MET A 1 13.46 3.67 -10.84
N VAL A 2 13.35 4.40 -9.73
CA VAL A 2 14.32 5.43 -9.36
C VAL A 2 15.62 4.68 -9.02
N LYS A 3 16.73 5.02 -9.69
CA LYS A 3 18.03 4.45 -9.34
C LYS A 3 18.33 4.85 -7.88
N LYS A 4 18.85 3.93 -7.05
CA LYS A 4 19.21 4.20 -5.64
C LYS A 4 20.04 5.48 -5.46
N SER A 5 20.81 5.88 -6.47
CA SER A 5 21.64 7.08 -6.50
C SER A 5 20.89 8.40 -6.75
N LEU A 6 19.59 8.37 -7.02
CA LEU A 6 18.76 9.55 -7.33
C LEU A 6 17.78 9.89 -6.19
N ASN A 7 17.80 9.15 -5.09
CA ASN A 7 16.99 9.50 -3.93
C ASN A 7 17.60 10.73 -3.25
N PRO A 8 16.83 11.82 -3.03
CA PRO A 8 17.35 13.00 -2.34
C PRO A 8 17.72 12.73 -0.89
N LEU A 9 17.19 11.65 -0.30
CA LEU A 9 17.43 11.26 1.08
C LEU A 9 18.44 10.12 1.18
N LYS A 10 19.24 10.14 2.25
CA LYS A 10 20.16 9.05 2.61
C LYS A 10 19.36 7.86 3.12
N ILE A 11 19.48 6.71 2.45
CA ILE A 11 18.82 5.46 2.84
C ILE A 11 19.85 4.35 3.05
N ASP A 12 19.91 3.80 4.27
CA ASP A 12 20.57 2.53 4.55
C ASP A 12 19.59 1.39 4.26
N TYR A 13 19.65 0.84 3.05
CA TYR A 13 18.80 -0.28 2.62
C TYR A 13 19.04 -1.58 3.41
N ARG A 14 20.22 -1.75 4.03
CA ARG A 14 20.54 -2.95 4.79
C ARG A 14 19.87 -2.92 6.16
N ARG A 15 19.91 -1.76 6.81
CA ARG A 15 19.31 -1.56 8.14
C ARG A 15 17.91 -0.98 8.09
N CYS A 16 17.44 -0.61 6.90
CA CYS A 16 16.16 0.06 6.65
C CYS A 16 16.04 1.37 7.45
N ILE A 17 17.10 2.19 7.43
CA ILE A 17 17.16 3.47 8.15
C ILE A 17 17.23 4.63 7.14
N VAL A 18 16.36 5.62 7.30
CA VAL A 18 16.35 6.86 6.51
C VAL A 18 16.99 7.98 7.33
N GLU A 19 17.88 8.76 6.71
CA GLU A 19 18.60 9.91 7.30
C GLU A 19 19.30 9.58 8.63
N ASP A 20 19.76 8.33 8.81
CA ASP A 20 20.34 7.82 10.07
C ASP A 20 19.44 8.02 11.31
N ARG A 21 18.11 8.18 11.13
CA ARG A 21 17.17 8.52 12.20
C ARG A 21 15.88 7.70 12.18
N LEU A 22 15.26 7.52 11.02
CA LEU A 22 13.96 6.86 10.90
C LEU A 22 14.15 5.40 10.53
N LEU A 23 13.94 4.49 11.50
CA LEU A 23 13.96 3.05 11.28
C LEU A 23 12.59 2.59 10.77
N GLN A 24 12.57 1.84 9.66
CA GLN A 24 11.35 1.22 9.16
C GLN A 24 10.89 0.09 10.10
N ILE A 25 9.68 0.22 10.65
CA ILE A 25 9.04 -0.85 11.42
C ILE A 25 8.21 -1.70 10.46
N ARG A 26 8.56 -2.99 10.33
CA ARG A 26 7.87 -3.96 9.46
C ARG A 26 7.84 -5.34 10.12
N ASN A 27 6.92 -6.19 9.67
CA ASN A 27 6.83 -7.56 10.15
C ASN A 27 7.86 -8.45 9.43
N GLU A 28 8.90 -8.87 10.14
CA GLU A 28 9.94 -9.74 9.59
C GLU A 28 9.56 -11.23 9.54
N LYS A 29 8.49 -11.63 10.25
CA LYS A 29 8.16 -13.05 10.46
C LYS A 29 7.35 -13.71 9.34
N ILE A 30 6.74 -12.93 8.46
CA ILE A 30 5.82 -13.43 7.41
C ILE A 30 6.36 -13.12 6.00
N ILE A 31 7.57 -12.57 5.88
CA ILE A 31 8.09 -12.12 4.57
C ILE A 31 8.31 -13.30 3.62
N ASP A 32 8.61 -14.48 4.16
CA ASP A 32 8.93 -15.67 3.37
C ASP A 32 7.70 -16.51 2.98
N VAL A 33 6.50 -16.13 3.45
CA VAL A 33 5.25 -16.85 3.14
C VAL A 33 4.46 -16.06 2.08
N ALA A 34 4.09 -16.73 1.00
CA ALA A 34 3.26 -16.13 -0.05
C ALA A 34 1.82 -15.94 0.45
N ASP A 35 1.32 -14.69 0.41
CA ASP A 35 -0.12 -14.43 0.52
C ASP A 35 -0.71 -14.57 -0.87
N LEU A 36 -1.66 -15.48 -1.05
CA LEU A 36 -2.15 -15.87 -2.37
C LEU A 36 -3.46 -15.17 -2.71
N VAL A 37 -3.57 -14.73 -3.96
CA VAL A 37 -4.78 -14.15 -4.52
C VAL A 37 -5.19 -14.89 -5.78
N LYS A 38 -6.50 -15.12 -5.93
CA LYS A 38 -7.08 -15.71 -7.15
C LYS A 38 -7.09 -14.70 -8.27
N VAL A 39 -6.82 -15.18 -9.48
CA VAL A 39 -6.73 -14.35 -10.68
C VAL A 39 -7.47 -14.97 -11.85
N TRP A 40 -8.05 -14.12 -12.69
CA TRP A 40 -8.63 -14.53 -13.95
C TRP A 40 -7.56 -14.77 -15.00
N THR A 41 -7.63 -15.92 -15.65
CA THR A 41 -6.73 -16.31 -16.73
C THR A 41 -7.51 -16.72 -17.97
N ILE A 42 -6.92 -16.49 -19.14
CA ILE A 42 -7.43 -16.96 -20.43
C ILE A 42 -6.32 -17.66 -21.22
N ASP A 43 -6.70 -18.57 -22.09
CA ASP A 43 -5.80 -19.13 -23.10
C ASP A 43 -5.99 -18.43 -24.45
N ILE A 44 -4.89 -18.05 -25.08
CA ILE A 44 -4.88 -17.40 -26.39
C ILE A 44 -3.83 -18.01 -27.31
N GLU A 45 -3.98 -17.80 -28.62
CA GLU A 45 -2.91 -18.06 -29.57
C GLU A 45 -1.79 -17.02 -29.42
N ALA A 46 -0.53 -17.44 -29.62
CA ALA A 46 0.63 -16.55 -29.44
C ALA A 46 0.58 -15.29 -30.31
N LYS A 47 -0.07 -15.33 -31.49
CA LYS A 47 -0.24 -14.17 -32.38
C LYS A 47 -1.05 -13.04 -31.73
N ASP A 48 -1.97 -13.38 -30.82
CA ASP A 48 -2.88 -12.47 -30.15
C ASP A 48 -2.28 -11.91 -28.84
N SER A 49 -1.04 -12.30 -28.48
CA SER A 49 -0.39 -11.85 -27.25
C SER A 49 -0.23 -10.34 -27.15
N LYS A 50 0.12 -9.67 -28.26
CA LYS A 50 0.37 -8.23 -28.27
C LYS A 50 -0.88 -7.42 -27.88
N GLN A 51 -2.03 -7.75 -28.47
CA GLN A 51 -3.28 -7.04 -28.18
C GLN A 51 -3.74 -7.23 -26.72
N VAL A 52 -3.56 -8.44 -26.16
CA VAL A 52 -3.93 -8.71 -24.77
C VAL A 52 -2.99 -8.00 -23.79
N VAL A 53 -1.67 -7.96 -24.07
CA VAL A 53 -0.72 -7.20 -23.25
C VAL A 53 -1.01 -5.70 -23.30
N ASP A 54 -1.35 -5.16 -24.47
CA ASP A 54 -1.74 -3.76 -24.62
C ASP A 54 -3.04 -3.43 -23.89
N PHE A 55 -3.99 -4.36 -23.82
CA PHE A 55 -5.18 -4.25 -22.98
C PHE A 55 -4.82 -4.23 -21.49
N ILE A 56 -4.05 -5.20 -20.99
CA ILE A 56 -3.66 -5.27 -19.58
C ILE A 56 -2.97 -3.97 -19.15
N ARG A 57 -2.05 -3.47 -19.96
CA ARG A 57 -1.30 -2.24 -19.68
C ARG A 57 -2.20 -1.01 -19.61
N ARG A 58 -3.17 -0.87 -20.52
CA ARG A 58 -4.04 0.32 -20.60
C ARG A 58 -5.21 0.28 -19.63
N PHE A 59 -5.73 -0.91 -19.35
CA PHE A 59 -6.98 -1.10 -18.61
C PHE A 59 -6.75 -1.74 -17.25
N SER A 60 -6.38 -3.02 -17.20
CA SER A 60 -6.36 -3.81 -15.96
C SER A 60 -5.31 -3.31 -14.96
N GLN A 61 -4.09 -3.04 -15.40
CA GLN A 61 -2.94 -2.75 -14.51
C GLN A 61 -3.14 -1.54 -13.60
N HIS A 62 -3.92 -0.54 -14.03
CA HIS A 62 -4.15 0.70 -13.27
C HIS A 62 -5.44 0.68 -12.45
N ARG A 63 -6.36 -0.24 -12.77
CA ARG A 63 -7.69 -0.34 -12.13
C ARG A 63 -7.77 -1.49 -11.13
N ASP A 64 -6.89 -2.49 -11.26
CA ASP A 64 -6.84 -3.63 -10.36
C ASP A 64 -6.43 -3.15 -8.95
N PRO A 65 -7.24 -3.44 -7.91
CA PRO A 65 -6.87 -3.11 -6.53
C PRO A 65 -5.65 -3.90 -6.05
N VAL A 66 -5.30 -4.99 -6.74
CA VAL A 66 -4.14 -5.82 -6.43
C VAL A 66 -2.96 -5.45 -7.33
N PRO A 67 -1.81 -5.05 -6.75
CA PRO A 67 -0.62 -4.74 -7.53
C PRO A 67 0.01 -6.02 -8.10
N LEU A 68 -0.15 -6.25 -9.40
CA LEU A 68 0.32 -7.48 -10.07
C LEU A 68 1.55 -7.25 -10.96
N MET A 69 2.36 -6.24 -10.67
CA MET A 69 3.53 -5.85 -11.49
C MET A 69 4.70 -6.81 -11.41
N HIS A 70 4.82 -7.53 -10.30
CA HIS A 70 5.83 -8.57 -10.07
C HIS A 70 5.46 -9.90 -10.73
N VAL A 71 4.26 -10.02 -11.29
CA VAL A 71 3.75 -11.25 -11.90
C VAL A 71 3.92 -11.17 -13.42
N LYS A 72 4.56 -12.16 -14.05
CA LYS A 72 4.62 -12.22 -15.52
C LYS A 72 3.23 -12.52 -16.05
N ARG A 73 2.65 -11.61 -16.83
CA ARG A 73 1.28 -11.79 -17.35
C ARG A 73 1.10 -13.01 -18.25
N ILE A 74 2.16 -13.49 -18.90
CA ILE A 74 2.10 -14.58 -19.86
C ILE A 74 2.90 -15.79 -19.37
N LYS A 75 2.25 -16.96 -19.36
CA LYS A 75 2.85 -18.28 -19.14
C LYS A 75 2.66 -19.14 -20.40
N LYS A 76 3.71 -19.84 -20.85
CA LYS A 76 3.57 -20.79 -21.96
C LYS A 76 2.79 -22.01 -21.46
N LYS A 77 1.64 -22.29 -22.06
CA LYS A 77 0.84 -23.49 -21.73
C LYS A 77 1.21 -24.68 -22.62
N ASN A 78 1.38 -24.44 -23.92
CA ASN A 78 1.85 -25.44 -24.87
C ASN A 78 2.73 -24.78 -25.93
N ALA A 79 4.02 -25.14 -25.94
CA ALA A 79 5.01 -24.56 -26.86
C ALA A 79 4.79 -24.99 -28.33
N GLU A 80 4.38 -26.24 -28.55
CA GLU A 80 4.16 -26.80 -29.90
C GLU A 80 2.92 -26.19 -30.55
N LYS A 81 1.83 -26.07 -29.78
CA LYS A 81 0.57 -25.47 -30.24
C LYS A 81 0.57 -23.94 -30.21
N LYS A 82 1.67 -23.31 -29.76
CA LYS A 82 1.80 -21.86 -29.58
C LYS A 82 0.64 -21.25 -28.76
N ILE A 83 0.21 -21.95 -27.71
CA ILE A 83 -0.85 -21.49 -26.80
C ILE A 83 -0.22 -20.87 -25.56
N LEU A 84 -0.71 -19.68 -25.22
CA LEU A 84 -0.29 -18.90 -24.07
C LEU A 84 -1.44 -18.81 -23.07
N CYS A 85 -1.14 -19.02 -21.79
CA CYS A 85 -2.05 -18.69 -20.69
C CYS A 85 -1.71 -17.29 -20.18
N VAL A 86 -2.71 -16.42 -20.11
CA VAL A 86 -2.53 -15.00 -19.81
C VAL A 86 -3.37 -14.61 -18.60
N LEU A 87 -2.72 -13.99 -17.62
CA LEU A 87 -3.33 -13.43 -16.42
C LEU A 87 -3.89 -12.05 -16.73
N ILE A 88 -5.21 -11.89 -16.60
CA ILE A 88 -5.94 -10.67 -16.91
C ILE A 88 -5.98 -9.72 -15.72
N CYS A 89 -6.64 -10.12 -14.64
CA CYS A 89 -6.82 -9.32 -13.43
C CYS A 89 -7.06 -10.21 -12.20
N SER A 90 -7.05 -9.61 -11.01
CA SER A 90 -7.48 -10.26 -9.78
C SER A 90 -9.01 -10.45 -9.74
N VAL A 91 -9.46 -11.42 -8.94
CA VAL A 91 -10.89 -11.60 -8.64
C VAL A 91 -11.46 -10.43 -7.82
N GLU A 92 -10.60 -9.61 -7.20
CA GLU A 92 -11.03 -8.40 -6.50
C GLU A 92 -11.42 -7.27 -7.48
N MET A 93 -10.81 -7.25 -8.68
CA MET A 93 -11.20 -6.33 -9.75
C MET A 93 -12.50 -6.76 -10.44
N ALA A 94 -12.64 -8.06 -10.71
CA ALA A 94 -13.81 -8.65 -11.35
C ALA A 94 -14.24 -9.90 -10.58
N ARG A 95 -15.42 -9.86 -9.96
CA ARG A 95 -15.90 -10.98 -9.14
C ARG A 95 -16.50 -12.10 -9.98
N GLU A 96 -17.09 -11.73 -11.11
CA GLU A 96 -17.81 -12.65 -11.99
C GLU A 96 -17.13 -12.78 -13.36
N GLU A 97 -17.30 -13.94 -13.98
CA GLU A 97 -16.78 -14.24 -15.33
C GLU A 97 -17.36 -13.28 -16.39
N SER A 98 -18.63 -12.90 -16.22
CA SER A 98 -19.37 -11.96 -17.06
C SER A 98 -18.68 -10.60 -17.16
N GLU A 99 -18.13 -10.10 -16.05
CA GLU A 99 -17.42 -8.82 -15.98
C GLU A 99 -16.11 -8.86 -16.80
N VAL A 100 -15.35 -9.95 -16.67
CA VAL A 100 -14.10 -10.13 -17.43
C VAL A 100 -14.37 -10.25 -18.92
N THR A 101 -15.43 -10.99 -19.28
CA THR A 101 -15.87 -11.14 -20.67
C THR A 101 -16.22 -9.78 -21.26
N LEU A 102 -17.00 -8.97 -20.53
CA LEU A 102 -17.36 -7.62 -20.94
C LEU A 102 -16.13 -6.72 -21.16
N PHE A 103 -15.12 -6.79 -20.28
CA PHE A 103 -13.88 -6.03 -20.45
C PHE A 103 -13.13 -6.44 -21.73
N LEU A 104 -13.03 -7.75 -22.00
CA LEU A 104 -12.35 -8.26 -23.18
C LEU A 104 -13.09 -7.89 -24.47
N GLU A 105 -14.41 -7.99 -24.50
CA GLU A 105 -15.24 -7.63 -25.65
C GLU A 105 -15.15 -6.14 -25.99
N GLN A 106 -15.12 -5.28 -24.97
CA GLN A 106 -15.04 -3.82 -25.15
C GLN A 106 -13.65 -3.35 -25.58
N GLU A 107 -12.59 -3.87 -24.96
CA GLU A 107 -11.23 -3.36 -25.15
C GLU A 107 -10.42 -4.11 -26.20
N VAL A 108 -10.76 -5.38 -26.49
CA VAL A 108 -10.09 -6.24 -27.47
C VAL A 108 -11.14 -6.96 -28.33
N PRO A 109 -11.90 -6.21 -29.15
CA PRO A 109 -12.99 -6.79 -29.93
C PRO A 109 -12.47 -7.88 -30.86
N ASN A 110 -13.22 -8.98 -30.96
CA ASN A 110 -12.88 -10.19 -31.74
C ASN A 110 -11.70 -11.02 -31.21
N LEU A 111 -11.23 -10.78 -29.98
CA LEU A 111 -10.26 -11.67 -29.34
C LEU A 111 -10.84 -13.09 -29.24
N LYS A 112 -10.16 -14.06 -29.86
CA LYS A 112 -10.45 -15.47 -29.64
C LYS A 112 -9.65 -15.97 -28.45
N TYR A 113 -10.36 -16.39 -27.42
CA TYR A 113 -9.76 -17.00 -26.24
C TYR A 113 -10.56 -18.23 -25.80
N SER A 114 -9.95 -19.05 -24.95
CA SER A 114 -10.60 -20.19 -24.30
C SER A 114 -10.20 -20.26 -22.83
N ASN A 115 -10.85 -21.16 -22.07
CA ASN A 115 -10.51 -21.44 -20.67
C ASN A 115 -10.44 -20.17 -19.80
N LEU A 116 -11.47 -19.33 -19.86
CA LEU A 116 -11.61 -18.24 -18.89
C LEU A 116 -11.91 -18.85 -17.52
N GLU A 117 -10.95 -18.77 -16.60
CA GLU A 117 -11.04 -19.40 -15.28
C GLU A 117 -10.35 -18.58 -14.20
N ASN A 118 -10.75 -18.78 -12.94
CA ASN A 118 -10.15 -18.15 -11.75
C ASN A 118 -9.55 -19.16 -10.76
N THR A 119 -9.17 -20.34 -11.26
CA THR A 119 -8.61 -21.44 -10.47
C THR A 119 -7.15 -21.21 -10.06
N GLN A 120 -6.44 -20.33 -10.79
CA GLN A 120 -5.05 -20.01 -10.55
C GLN A 120 -4.88 -19.01 -9.40
N CYS A 121 -3.82 -19.20 -8.62
CA CYS A 121 -3.42 -18.30 -7.55
C CYS A 121 -2.03 -17.73 -7.84
N VAL A 122 -1.80 -16.48 -7.46
CA VAL A 122 -0.50 -15.83 -7.52
C VAL A 122 -0.17 -15.17 -6.18
N PRO A 123 1.10 -15.00 -5.81
CA PRO A 123 1.47 -14.18 -4.66
C PRO A 123 1.01 -12.74 -4.84
N ARG A 124 0.31 -12.18 -3.84
CA ARG A 124 -0.12 -10.78 -3.78
C ARG A 124 1.08 -9.83 -3.74
N GLN A 125 2.12 -10.21 -3.01
CA GLN A 125 3.37 -9.46 -2.87
C GLN A 125 4.50 -10.05 -3.72
N ALA A 126 5.44 -9.19 -4.10
CA ALA A 126 6.71 -9.62 -4.65
C ALA A 126 7.54 -10.35 -3.58
N ALA A 127 8.22 -11.42 -3.96
CA ALA A 127 9.07 -12.16 -3.03
C ALA A 127 10.28 -11.29 -2.59
N PRO A 128 10.75 -11.41 -1.33
CA PRO A 128 11.80 -10.55 -0.78
C PRO A 128 13.20 -10.91 -1.25
N THR A 129 13.41 -12.15 -1.70
CA THR A 129 14.70 -12.69 -2.14
C THR A 129 14.59 -13.30 -3.53
N LYS A 130 15.73 -13.44 -4.21
CA LYS A 130 15.79 -14.04 -5.55
C LYS A 130 15.44 -15.53 -5.48
N GLU A 131 15.83 -16.19 -4.40
CA GLU A 131 15.58 -17.60 -4.12
C GLU A 131 14.08 -17.86 -3.99
N LEU A 132 13.39 -17.05 -3.18
CA LEU A 132 11.93 -17.15 -3.03
C LEU A 132 11.18 -16.78 -4.31
N VAL A 133 11.69 -15.84 -5.12
CA VAL A 133 11.11 -15.61 -6.45
C VAL A 133 11.15 -16.86 -7.30
N VAL A 134 12.24 -17.62 -7.29
CA VAL A 134 12.35 -18.87 -8.05
C VAL A 134 11.39 -19.93 -7.50
N GLU A 135 11.36 -20.09 -6.19
CA GLU A 135 10.46 -21.02 -5.50
C GLU A 135 8.99 -20.73 -5.83
N TRP A 136 8.53 -19.50 -5.59
CA TRP A 136 7.15 -19.10 -5.85
C TRP A 136 6.80 -19.09 -7.34
N SER A 137 7.80 -18.86 -8.22
CA SER A 137 7.61 -18.95 -9.68
C SER A 137 7.32 -20.37 -10.14
N ASN A 138 7.93 -21.36 -9.48
CA ASN A 138 7.75 -22.77 -9.77
C ASN A 138 6.44 -23.30 -9.17
N GLU A 139 6.10 -22.85 -7.96
CA GLU A 139 4.93 -23.33 -7.21
C GLU A 139 3.61 -22.71 -7.69
N TYR A 140 3.58 -21.39 -7.88
CA TYR A 140 2.34 -20.65 -8.13
C TYR A 140 2.29 -20.14 -9.57
N TRP A 141 3.13 -19.16 -9.90
CA TRP A 141 3.09 -18.49 -11.20
C TRP A 141 4.39 -17.76 -11.49
N PRO A 142 4.88 -17.71 -12.74
CA PRO A 142 6.13 -17.05 -13.07
C PRO A 142 6.19 -15.58 -12.62
N LEU A 143 7.18 -15.26 -11.78
CA LEU A 143 7.39 -13.92 -11.24
C LEU A 143 8.57 -13.21 -11.92
N VAL A 144 8.68 -11.91 -11.68
CA VAL A 144 9.81 -11.07 -12.09
C VAL A 144 10.56 -10.59 -10.84
N TRP A 145 11.87 -10.81 -10.82
CA TRP A 145 12.74 -10.25 -9.81
C TRP A 145 13.22 -8.85 -10.22
N TYR A 146 12.81 -7.84 -9.46
CA TYR A 146 13.23 -6.43 -9.65
C TYR A 146 14.18 -5.94 -8.56
N GLY A 147 14.85 -6.86 -7.87
CA GLY A 147 15.57 -6.57 -6.63
C GLY A 147 14.66 -6.66 -5.41
N ASN A 148 15.22 -6.36 -4.24
CA ASN A 148 14.48 -6.42 -2.97
C ASN A 148 13.28 -5.44 -3.03
N PRO A 149 12.03 -5.92 -2.92
CA PRO A 149 10.84 -5.07 -2.93
C PRO A 149 10.86 -3.98 -1.85
N ASN A 150 11.50 -4.26 -0.71
CA ASN A 150 11.62 -3.27 0.35
C ASN A 150 12.48 -2.07 -0.05
N ASP A 151 13.47 -2.27 -0.92
CA ASP A 151 14.27 -1.16 -1.44
C ASP A 151 13.40 -0.24 -2.29
N GLN A 152 12.38 -0.77 -2.99
CA GLN A 152 11.44 0.03 -3.76
C GLN A 152 10.51 0.79 -2.81
N ILE A 153 9.95 0.12 -1.80
CA ILE A 153 9.11 0.77 -0.77
C ILE A 153 9.85 1.94 -0.11
N LEU A 154 11.12 1.74 0.27
CA LEU A 154 11.95 2.80 0.87
C LEU A 154 12.19 3.97 -0.09
N ASN A 155 12.26 3.71 -1.40
CA ASN A 155 12.40 4.76 -2.41
C ASN A 155 11.10 5.52 -2.70
N ASP A 156 9.96 4.86 -2.53
CA ASP A 156 8.65 5.43 -2.83
C ASP A 156 8.11 6.28 -1.67
N TYR A 157 8.64 6.13 -0.46
CA TYR A 157 8.27 6.99 0.67
C TYR A 157 8.69 8.44 0.45
N VAL A 158 7.76 9.35 0.75
CA VAL A 158 8.00 10.79 0.77
C VAL A 158 8.17 11.23 2.22
N PHE A 159 9.35 11.75 2.57
CA PHE A 159 9.64 12.27 3.90
C PHE A 159 9.86 13.77 3.85
N ASP A 160 9.07 14.51 4.63
CA ASP A 160 9.37 15.89 5.00
C ASP A 160 10.15 15.85 6.32
N MET A 161 11.48 15.83 6.22
CA MET A 161 12.35 15.67 7.39
C MET A 161 12.27 16.84 8.35
N ASP A 162 12.00 18.06 7.86
CA ASP A 162 11.86 19.25 8.68
C ASP A 162 10.56 19.17 9.49
N LEU A 163 9.45 18.81 8.85
CA LEU A 163 8.18 18.58 9.55
C LEU A 163 8.28 17.45 10.56
N ILE A 164 8.87 16.32 10.19
CA ILE A 164 9.04 15.17 11.09
C ILE A 164 9.84 15.58 12.32
N LYS A 165 10.97 16.28 12.12
CA LYS A 165 11.79 16.77 13.23
C LYS A 165 11.02 17.73 14.13
N PHE A 166 10.32 18.71 13.55
CA PHE A 166 9.50 19.66 14.30
C PHE A 166 8.43 18.95 15.15
N VAL A 167 7.70 17.99 14.58
CA VAL A 167 6.66 17.25 15.30
C VAL A 167 7.27 16.38 16.41
N LEU A 168 8.40 15.72 16.15
CA LEU A 168 9.11 14.92 17.16
C LEU A 168 9.63 15.78 18.32
N GLU A 169 10.13 16.98 18.05
CA GLU A 169 10.55 17.93 19.08
C GLU A 169 9.36 18.44 19.90
N LEU A 170 8.22 18.70 19.24
CA LEU A 170 6.98 19.14 19.89
C LEU A 170 6.45 18.06 20.85
N ILE A 171 6.30 16.81 20.40
CA ILE A 171 5.82 15.72 21.28
C ILE A 171 6.81 15.43 22.41
N SER A 172 8.12 15.49 22.14
CA SER A 172 9.15 15.24 23.14
C SER A 172 9.15 16.31 24.22
N SER A 173 8.99 17.58 23.84
CA SER A 173 8.92 18.70 24.78
C SER A 173 7.65 18.64 25.62
N ARG A 174 6.50 18.35 25.01
CA ARG A 174 5.25 18.19 25.75
C ARG A 174 5.29 17.00 26.71
N SER A 175 5.87 15.88 26.29
CA SER A 175 6.06 14.71 27.16
C SER A 175 6.89 15.05 28.40
N ARG A 176 8.00 15.80 28.25
CA ARG A 176 8.80 16.27 29.40
C ARG A 176 7.99 17.16 30.34
N GLU A 177 7.21 18.09 29.80
CA GLU A 177 6.35 18.98 30.60
C GLU A 177 5.31 18.19 31.41
N GLU A 178 4.65 17.21 30.78
CA GLU A 178 3.68 16.33 31.47
C GLU A 178 4.34 15.54 32.61
N SER A 179 5.55 15.04 32.38
CA SER A 179 6.32 14.35 33.42
C SER A 179 6.67 15.29 34.58
N GLN A 180 7.06 16.52 34.30
CA GLN A 180 7.35 17.54 35.33
C GLN A 180 6.10 17.95 36.11
N ASN A 181 4.94 17.93 35.46
CA ASN A 181 3.64 18.21 36.08
C ASN A 181 3.06 17.01 36.86
N GLY A 182 3.79 15.90 36.98
CA GLY A 182 3.39 14.74 37.77
C GLY A 182 2.47 13.76 37.05
N ASN A 183 2.34 13.85 35.73
CA ASN A 183 1.63 12.84 34.94
C ASN A 183 2.41 11.52 34.97
N GLN A 184 1.77 10.43 35.42
CA GLN A 184 2.40 9.10 35.50
C GLN A 184 2.63 8.49 34.11
N PHE A 185 1.86 8.91 33.11
CA PHE A 185 1.98 8.48 31.73
C PHE A 185 2.25 9.69 30.83
N PRO A 186 3.49 10.21 30.80
CA PRO A 186 3.86 11.36 29.97
C PRO A 186 3.99 10.97 28.48
N ILE A 187 2.97 10.31 27.93
CA ILE A 187 2.91 9.80 26.56
C ILE A 187 2.09 10.78 25.74
N VAL A 188 2.65 11.25 24.62
CA VAL A 188 2.04 12.27 23.77
C VAL A 188 1.94 11.75 22.34
N THR A 189 0.82 12.00 21.69
CA THR A 189 0.59 11.72 20.27
C THR A 189 0.23 13.01 19.55
N ALA A 190 0.83 13.24 18.38
CA ALA A 190 0.47 14.33 17.48
C ALA A 190 -0.27 13.77 16.26
N PHE A 191 -1.37 14.42 15.88
CA PHE A 191 -2.11 14.14 14.65
C PHE A 191 -1.95 15.30 13.69
N ILE A 192 -1.49 15.01 12.47
CA ILE A 192 -1.21 15.99 11.42
C ILE A 192 -2.25 15.87 10.33
N ASN A 193 -2.91 16.98 9.97
CA ASN A 193 -3.70 17.05 8.76
C ASN A 193 -2.74 17.28 7.57
N PRO A 194 -2.72 16.43 6.53
CA PRO A 194 -1.84 16.64 5.38
C PRO A 194 -2.09 17.97 4.65
N ARG A 195 -3.27 18.57 4.80
CA ARG A 195 -3.62 19.89 4.23
C ARG A 195 -3.28 21.06 5.16
N ASP A 196 -3.05 20.80 6.45
CA ASP A 196 -2.69 21.80 7.45
C ASP A 196 -1.65 21.21 8.42
N THR A 197 -0.40 21.24 7.97
CA THR A 197 0.75 20.73 8.74
C THR A 197 1.16 21.66 9.88
N LYS A 198 0.60 22.88 9.94
CA LYS A 198 0.98 23.92 10.92
C LYS A 198 0.20 23.84 12.22
N THR A 199 -0.99 23.21 12.22
CA THR A 199 -1.83 23.10 13.41
C THR A 199 -2.02 21.65 13.87
N PRO A 200 -0.95 20.99 14.35
CA PRO A 200 -1.04 19.62 14.85
C PRO A 200 -1.99 19.53 16.04
N ILE A 201 -2.81 18.47 16.08
CA ILE A 201 -3.58 18.15 17.28
C ILE A 201 -2.68 17.35 18.21
N ILE A 202 -2.40 17.91 19.39
CA ILE A 202 -1.58 17.27 20.41
C ILE A 202 -2.49 16.66 21.46
N SER A 203 -2.29 15.38 21.73
CA SER A 203 -3.06 14.62 22.71
C SER A 203 -2.12 13.95 23.69
N VAL A 204 -2.46 14.05 24.98
CA VAL A 204 -1.70 13.47 26.09
C VAL A 204 -2.47 12.29 26.66
N ASP A 205 -1.76 11.29 27.16
CA ASP A 205 -2.33 10.16 27.87
C ASP A 205 -2.91 10.61 29.22
N LYS A 206 -4.17 10.24 29.48
CA LYS A 206 -4.92 10.70 30.65
C LYS A 206 -5.27 9.58 31.61
N ARG A 207 -4.73 8.37 31.42
CA ARG A 207 -5.08 7.19 32.24
C ARG A 207 -4.83 7.35 33.73
N SER A 208 -3.94 8.26 34.14
CA SER A 208 -3.66 8.55 35.55
C SER A 208 -4.52 9.66 36.15
N GLN A 209 -5.44 10.25 35.38
CA GLN A 209 -6.33 11.31 35.85
C GLN A 209 -7.63 10.71 36.44
N HIS A 210 -8.17 11.36 37.47
CA HIS A 210 -9.30 10.83 38.25
C HIS A 210 -10.57 10.57 37.43
N ASP A 211 -10.87 11.46 36.47
CA ASP A 211 -12.10 11.39 35.66
C ASP A 211 -11.90 10.62 34.33
N HIS A 212 -10.84 9.83 34.24
CA HIS A 212 -10.43 9.14 33.02
C HIS A 212 -10.34 7.61 33.21
N THR A 213 -10.47 6.90 32.10
CA THR A 213 -10.49 5.44 32.05
C THR A 213 -9.14 4.88 31.60
N LEU A 214 -8.93 3.59 31.83
CA LEU A 214 -7.76 2.87 31.32
C LEU A 214 -7.65 2.86 29.78
N LEU A 215 -8.70 3.26 29.05
CA LEU A 215 -8.72 3.33 27.59
C LEU A 215 -8.35 4.73 27.06
N ASP A 216 -8.18 5.73 27.93
CA ASP A 216 -7.87 7.12 27.55
C ASP A 216 -6.37 7.33 27.25
N HIS A 217 -5.83 6.44 26.40
CA HIS A 217 -4.51 6.57 25.81
C HIS A 217 -4.43 7.83 24.94
N SER A 218 -3.23 8.39 24.77
CA SER A 218 -3.01 9.60 23.96
C SER A 218 -3.53 9.46 22.52
N ILE A 219 -3.38 8.28 21.89
CA ILE A 219 -3.88 7.99 20.54
C ILE A 219 -5.42 8.06 20.51
N MET A 220 -6.10 7.36 21.42
CA MET A 220 -7.56 7.30 21.46
C MET A 220 -8.17 8.68 21.72
N SER A 221 -7.60 9.40 22.69
CA SER A 221 -7.98 10.78 22.98
C SER A 221 -7.78 11.70 21.77
N GLY A 222 -6.70 11.51 21.01
CA GLY A 222 -6.41 12.31 19.83
C GLY A 222 -7.37 12.03 18.68
N ILE A 223 -7.73 10.77 18.43
CA ILE A 223 -8.77 10.41 17.44
C ILE A 223 -10.11 11.09 17.79
N LYS A 224 -10.49 11.08 19.06
CA LYS A 224 -11.70 11.78 19.53
C LYS A 224 -11.63 13.29 19.27
N LEU A 225 -10.49 13.92 19.54
CA LEU A 225 -10.29 15.36 19.28
C LEU A 225 -10.34 15.69 17.77
N VAL A 226 -9.75 14.84 16.92
CA VAL A 226 -9.85 14.97 15.44
C VAL A 226 -11.32 14.92 15.01
N ALA A 227 -12.07 13.92 15.50
CA ALA A 227 -13.49 13.78 15.18
C ALA A 227 -14.34 14.97 15.64
N GLN A 228 -14.08 15.49 16.84
CA GLN A 228 -14.76 16.69 17.36
C GLN A 228 -14.47 17.93 16.52
N ARG A 229 -13.21 18.14 16.14
CA ARG A 229 -12.80 19.27 15.28
C ARG A 229 -13.46 19.18 13.90
N GLU A 230 -13.54 17.99 13.32
CA GLU A 230 -14.21 17.77 12.03
C GLU A 230 -15.73 17.97 12.13
N ALA A 231 -16.39 17.47 13.18
CA ALA A 231 -17.81 17.70 13.40
C ALA A 231 -18.13 19.20 13.53
N MET A 232 -17.31 19.95 14.26
CA MET A 232 -17.45 21.40 14.39
C MET A 232 -17.23 22.11 13.05
N ARG A 233 -16.25 21.68 12.25
CA ARG A 233 -16.03 22.24 10.90
C ARG A 233 -17.25 22.03 10.01
N ARG A 234 -17.82 20.82 9.97
CA ARG A 234 -19.02 20.52 9.16
C ARG A 234 -20.20 21.40 9.56
N TYR A 235 -20.42 21.57 10.85
CA TYR A 235 -21.47 22.46 11.37
C TYR A 235 -21.26 23.93 10.94
N GLN A 236 -20.03 24.43 10.96
CA GLN A 236 -19.71 25.79 10.50
C GLN A 236 -19.91 25.96 8.99
N VAL A 237 -19.56 24.95 8.20
CA VAL A 237 -19.79 24.94 6.74
C VAL A 237 -21.28 24.92 6.43
N GLU A 238 -22.08 24.09 7.12
CA GLU A 238 -23.54 24.05 6.97
C GLU A 238 -24.20 25.40 7.30
N LYS A 239 -23.63 26.16 8.24
CA LYS A 239 -24.08 27.51 8.60
C LYS A 239 -23.56 28.63 7.68
N GLY A 240 -22.67 28.31 6.74
CA GLY A 240 -22.02 29.31 5.88
C GLY A 240 -21.00 30.20 6.61
N GLU A 241 -20.59 29.83 7.83
CA GLU A 241 -19.61 30.55 8.63
C GLU A 241 -18.17 30.23 8.21
N ARG A 242 -17.98 29.21 7.37
CA ARG A 242 -16.68 28.78 6.86
C ARG A 242 -16.81 28.12 5.49
N GLU A 243 -15.85 28.35 4.61
CA GLU A 243 -15.75 27.65 3.33
C GLU A 243 -15.34 26.18 3.51
N ASP A 244 -15.86 25.31 2.64
CA ASP A 244 -15.50 23.89 2.65
C ASP A 244 -14.11 23.68 2.05
N ALA A 245 -13.11 23.64 2.92
CA ALA A 245 -11.72 23.40 2.51
C ALA A 245 -11.37 21.91 2.32
N GLY A 246 -12.26 20.98 2.70
CA GLY A 246 -12.08 19.52 2.64
C GLY A 246 -10.92 18.96 3.46
#